data_AF-A0A0U2M3Y9-F1
#
_entry.id   AF-A0A0U2M3Y9-F1
#
_cell.length_a   1.000
_cell.length_b   1.000
_cell.length_c   1.000
_cell.angle_alpha   90.00
_cell.angle_beta   90.00
_cell.angle_gamma   90.00
#
_symmetry.space_group_name_H-M   'P 1'
#
loop_
_entity.id
_entity.type
_entity.pdbx_description
1 polymer ?
#
loop_
_entity_poly.entity_id
_entity_poly.type
_entity_poly.pdbx_seq_one_letter_code
_entity_poly.pdbx_strand_id
1 'polypeptide(L)'
;MNNIHNEIEQGLKLAMASLSIDRMPTVKELRMLDMKKLEQIISRNGGFLHWARKLDIPQKQIKKKWNDQMVEEEIFNVMKALQIDRMPSRSEIKSVKQDGALHNKICKTLGYRGWAEKLGLEIKDSETKLGQDAEEIAIDLLQSKGFSVERMTAKHPFDLLVNDNVRVDVKSGRAYDLRGSRCHTFGISKKHASCDIYLIFALSEEGELERTFVIPSHKLKVVTLSIGANSMYDIYKDRWDYINTYDKFYQSVI
;
A
#
# COMPACT_ATOMS: atom_id res chain seq x y z
N MET A 1 -5.29 -13.20 55.44
CA MET A 1 -5.76 -13.46 54.05
C MET A 1 -6.99 -12.63 53.64
N ASN A 2 -7.96 -12.38 54.53
CA ASN A 2 -9.18 -11.63 54.18
C ASN A 2 -8.97 -10.17 53.70
N ASN A 3 -7.90 -9.49 54.15
CA ASN A 3 -7.67 -8.09 53.79
C ASN A 3 -7.30 -7.92 52.30
N ILE A 4 -6.45 -8.79 51.76
CA ILE A 4 -6.01 -8.73 50.35
C ILE A 4 -7.18 -8.99 49.40
N HIS A 5 -8.09 -9.89 49.76
CA HIS A 5 -9.29 -10.17 48.96
C HIS A 5 -10.17 -8.93 48.80
N ASN A 6 -10.49 -8.27 49.91
CA ASN A 6 -11.30 -7.07 49.91
C ASN A 6 -10.62 -5.91 49.17
N GLU A 7 -9.30 -5.77 49.31
CA GLU A 7 -8.52 -4.74 48.59
C GLU A 7 -8.61 -4.93 47.07
N ILE A 8 -8.51 -6.18 46.58
CA ILE A 8 -8.62 -6.48 45.15
C ILE A 8 -10.04 -6.24 44.64
N GLU A 9 -11.05 -6.73 45.36
CA GLU A 9 -12.45 -6.62 44.94
C GLU A 9 -12.91 -5.15 44.88
N GLN A 10 -12.61 -4.37 45.92
CA GLN A 10 -12.95 -2.94 45.96
C GLN A 10 -12.16 -2.15 44.91
N GLY A 11 -10.88 -2.46 44.74
CA GLY A 11 -10.05 -1.85 43.70
C GLY A 11 -10.60 -2.11 42.30
N LEU A 12 -11.02 -3.33 42.00
CA LEU A 12 -11.62 -3.68 40.71
C LEU A 12 -12.97 -2.99 40.50
N LYS A 13 -13.85 -2.95 41.51
CA LYS A 13 -15.13 -2.22 41.45
C LYS A 13 -14.92 -0.74 41.15
N LEU A 14 -13.96 -0.10 41.84
CA LEU A 14 -13.60 1.29 41.60
C LEU A 14 -13.07 1.48 40.17
N ALA A 15 -12.15 0.64 39.70
CA ALA A 15 -11.60 0.71 38.35
C ALA A 15 -12.67 0.54 37.26
N MET A 16 -13.57 -0.44 37.43
CA MET A 16 -14.67 -0.71 36.50
C MET A 16 -15.65 0.46 36.44
N ALA A 17 -16.00 1.04 37.59
CA ALA A 17 -16.84 2.23 37.66
C ALA A 17 -16.17 3.45 37.00
N SER A 18 -14.89 3.69 37.25
CA SER A 18 -14.14 4.81 36.63
C SER A 18 -14.00 4.70 35.11
N LEU A 19 -13.98 3.47 34.57
CA LEU A 19 -13.85 3.21 33.13
C LEU A 19 -15.20 3.01 32.44
N SER A 20 -16.30 2.96 33.20
CA SER A 20 -17.64 2.59 32.71
C SER A 20 -17.63 1.25 31.96
N ILE A 21 -17.01 0.22 32.54
CA ILE A 21 -16.94 -1.14 31.98
C ILE A 21 -17.53 -2.19 32.92
N ASP A 22 -18.13 -3.23 32.35
CA ASP A 22 -18.73 -4.39 33.03
C ASP A 22 -17.82 -5.63 33.01
N ARG A 23 -16.57 -5.46 32.58
CA ARG A 23 -15.57 -6.52 32.41
C ARG A 23 -14.29 -6.21 33.18
N MET A 24 -13.45 -7.24 33.31
CA MET A 24 -12.15 -7.14 33.95
C MET A 24 -11.30 -6.05 33.25
N PRO A 25 -10.81 -5.04 33.99
CA PRO A 25 -9.87 -4.06 33.47
C PRO A 25 -8.58 -4.74 33.00
N THR A 26 -8.02 -4.25 31.90
CA THR A 26 -6.69 -4.65 31.43
C THR A 26 -5.60 -3.96 32.24
N VAL A 27 -4.38 -4.50 32.22
CA VAL A 27 -3.19 -3.85 32.83
C VAL A 27 -3.03 -2.40 32.34
N LYS A 28 -3.23 -2.15 31.04
CA LYS A 28 -3.13 -0.79 30.48
C LYS A 28 -4.19 0.15 31.06
N GLU A 29 -5.42 -0.33 31.19
CA GLU A 29 -6.53 0.45 31.75
C GLU A 29 -6.29 0.77 33.25
N LEU A 30 -5.78 -0.18 34.05
CA LEU A 30 -5.39 0.11 35.43
C LEU A 30 -4.25 1.14 35.52
N ARG A 31 -3.26 1.08 34.63
CA ARG A 31 -2.17 2.07 34.59
C ARG A 31 -2.65 3.47 34.21
N MET A 32 -3.70 3.59 33.38
CA MET A 32 -4.31 4.88 33.06
C MET A 32 -5.01 5.52 34.26
N LEU A 33 -5.49 4.71 35.21
CA LEU A 33 -6.08 5.17 36.48
C LEU A 33 -5.04 5.32 37.61
N ASP A 34 -3.74 5.22 37.30
CA ASP A 34 -2.64 5.16 38.27
C ASP A 34 -2.78 4.07 39.35
N MET A 35 -3.51 3.00 39.05
CA MET A 35 -3.77 1.88 39.96
C MET A 35 -2.66 0.81 39.91
N LYS A 36 -1.39 1.22 39.87
CA LYS A 36 -0.23 0.29 39.80
C LYS A 36 -0.17 -0.68 40.98
N LYS A 37 -0.55 -0.23 42.17
CA LYS A 37 -0.58 -1.09 43.37
C LYS A 37 -1.56 -2.24 43.19
N LEU A 38 -2.77 -1.95 42.67
CA LEU A 38 -3.80 -2.96 42.40
C LEU A 38 -3.32 -3.97 41.34
N GLU A 39 -2.70 -3.50 40.24
CA GLU A 39 -2.08 -4.36 39.22
C GLU A 39 -1.10 -5.38 39.84
N GLN A 40 -0.21 -4.90 40.72
CA GLN A 40 0.80 -5.74 41.38
C GLN A 40 0.16 -6.74 42.34
N ILE A 41 -0.83 -6.31 43.12
CA ILE A 41 -1.52 -7.18 44.07
C ILE A 41 -2.27 -8.29 43.32
N ILE A 42 -3.03 -7.96 42.26
CA ILE A 42 -3.70 -8.95 41.41
C ILE A 42 -2.68 -9.96 40.85
N SER A 43 -1.56 -9.47 40.29
CA SER A 43 -0.54 -10.32 39.66
C SER A 43 0.12 -11.28 40.63
N ARG A 44 0.42 -10.83 41.86
CA ARG A 44 1.02 -11.68 42.92
C ARG A 44 0.05 -12.70 43.50
N ASN A 45 -1.25 -12.50 43.34
CA ASN A 45 -2.30 -13.32 43.94
C ASN A 45 -3.11 -14.09 42.86
N GLY A 46 -2.43 -14.73 41.90
CA GLY A 46 -3.06 -15.59 40.90
C GLY A 46 -3.39 -14.94 39.56
N GLY A 47 -3.21 -13.62 39.44
CA GLY A 47 -3.35 -12.89 38.19
C GLY A 47 -4.80 -12.60 37.77
N PHE A 48 -4.92 -11.86 36.66
CA PHE A 48 -6.22 -11.33 36.21
C PHE A 48 -7.24 -12.42 35.87
N LEU A 49 -6.78 -13.53 35.27
CA LEU A 49 -7.65 -14.65 34.93
C LEU A 49 -8.24 -15.33 36.16
N HIS A 50 -7.45 -15.48 37.23
CA HIS A 50 -7.91 -16.04 38.49
C HIS A 50 -9.00 -15.17 39.12
N TRP A 51 -8.76 -13.86 39.23
CA TRP A 51 -9.70 -12.93 39.84
C TRP A 51 -10.96 -12.70 39.02
N ALA A 52 -10.84 -12.68 37.68
CA ALA A 52 -12.00 -12.62 36.78
C ALA A 52 -12.94 -13.81 37.03
N ARG A 53 -12.41 -15.05 37.12
CA ARG A 53 -13.22 -16.23 37.43
C ARG A 53 -13.79 -16.22 38.85
N LYS A 54 -12.98 -15.79 39.82
CA LYS A 54 -13.36 -15.79 41.24
C LYS A 54 -14.50 -14.82 41.55
N LEU A 55 -14.53 -13.68 40.85
CA LEU A 55 -15.54 -12.63 41.03
C LEU A 55 -16.65 -12.67 39.97
N ASP A 56 -16.65 -13.69 39.12
CA ASP A 56 -17.57 -13.82 37.97
C ASP A 56 -17.62 -12.59 37.06
N ILE A 57 -16.44 -12.01 36.79
CA ILE A 57 -16.28 -10.83 35.94
C ILE A 57 -15.85 -11.28 34.53
N PRO A 58 -16.58 -10.90 33.46
CA PRO A 58 -16.19 -11.19 32.08
C PRO A 58 -14.80 -10.66 31.74
N GLN A 59 -14.06 -11.36 30.89
CA GLN A 59 -12.79 -10.85 30.38
C GLN A 59 -12.98 -10.04 29.09
N LYS A 60 -12.05 -9.12 28.83
CA LYS A 60 -11.96 -8.46 27.53
C LYS A 60 -11.73 -9.51 26.46
N GLN A 61 -12.62 -9.59 25.48
CA GLN A 61 -12.44 -10.49 24.35
C GLN A 61 -11.14 -10.14 23.60
N ILE A 62 -10.27 -11.12 23.44
CA ILE A 62 -9.04 -10.97 22.66
C ILE A 62 -9.46 -10.85 21.20
N LYS A 63 -9.07 -9.75 20.54
CA LYS A 63 -9.29 -9.62 19.09
C LYS A 63 -8.61 -10.79 18.38
N LYS A 64 -9.38 -11.55 17.59
CA LYS A 64 -8.90 -12.71 16.82
C LYS A 64 -7.67 -12.29 16.01
N LYS A 65 -6.56 -13.02 16.15
CA LYS A 65 -5.35 -12.77 15.34
C LYS A 65 -5.65 -13.18 13.91
N TRP A 66 -5.41 -12.28 12.96
CA TRP A 66 -5.51 -12.58 11.54
C TRP A 66 -4.40 -13.52 11.10
N ASN A 67 -4.77 -14.71 10.64
CA ASN A 67 -3.93 -15.60 9.84
C ASN A 67 -4.33 -15.48 8.36
N ASP A 68 -3.56 -16.12 7.48
CA ASP A 68 -3.79 -16.06 6.03
C ASP A 68 -5.15 -16.66 5.63
N GLN A 69 -5.53 -17.79 6.23
CA GLN A 69 -6.83 -18.44 5.98
C GLN A 69 -8.00 -17.49 6.27
N MET A 70 -7.95 -16.76 7.38
CA MET A 70 -8.98 -15.77 7.71
C MET A 70 -9.02 -14.61 6.72
N VAL A 71 -7.87 -14.20 6.17
CA VAL A 71 -7.84 -13.13 5.15
C VAL A 71 -8.54 -13.62 3.89
N GLU A 72 -8.23 -14.83 3.45
CA GLU A 72 -8.85 -15.48 2.30
C GLU A 72 -10.37 -15.65 2.47
N GLU A 73 -10.80 -16.26 3.58
CA GLU A 73 -12.23 -16.43 3.90
C GLU A 73 -12.97 -15.08 3.87
N GLU A 74 -12.35 -14.02 4.41
CA GLU A 74 -12.97 -12.71 4.46
C GLU A 74 -12.96 -11.97 3.12
N ILE A 75 -11.97 -12.21 2.26
CA ILE A 75 -11.99 -11.74 0.87
C ILE A 75 -13.18 -12.38 0.14
N PHE A 76 -13.35 -13.69 0.24
CA PHE A 76 -14.48 -14.39 -0.41
C PHE A 76 -15.84 -13.97 0.16
N ASN A 77 -15.94 -13.70 1.47
CA ASN A 77 -17.17 -13.14 2.06
C ASN A 77 -17.53 -11.78 1.47
N VAL A 78 -16.54 -10.90 1.28
CA VAL A 78 -16.76 -9.60 0.63
C VAL A 78 -17.18 -9.79 -0.83
N MET A 79 -16.52 -10.68 -1.56
CA MET A 79 -16.87 -11.01 -2.96
C MET A 79 -18.31 -11.49 -3.08
N LYS A 80 -18.71 -12.44 -2.22
CA LYS A 80 -20.07 -12.97 -2.16
C LYS A 80 -21.11 -11.90 -1.84
N ALA A 81 -20.81 -11.00 -0.90
CA ALA A 81 -21.71 -9.90 -0.53
C ALA A 81 -21.90 -8.88 -1.68
N LEU A 82 -20.87 -8.66 -2.49
CA LEU A 82 -20.90 -7.75 -3.63
C LEU A 82 -21.29 -8.41 -4.95
N GLN A 83 -21.43 -9.74 -4.97
CA GLN A 83 -21.66 -10.55 -6.17
C GLN A 83 -20.61 -10.29 -7.27
N ILE A 84 -19.33 -10.27 -6.88
CA ILE A 84 -18.19 -10.15 -7.79
C ILE A 84 -17.35 -11.42 -7.78
N ASP A 85 -16.72 -11.70 -8.92
CA ASP A 85 -15.81 -12.83 -9.16
C ASP A 85 -14.32 -12.43 -9.19
N ARG A 86 -14.05 -11.14 -9.01
CA ARG A 86 -12.69 -10.56 -8.94
C ARG A 86 -12.32 -10.10 -7.52
N MET A 87 -11.04 -9.82 -7.31
CA MET A 87 -10.52 -9.25 -6.08
C MET A 87 -11.25 -7.92 -5.74
N PRO A 88 -11.80 -7.76 -4.52
CA PRO A 88 -12.44 -6.52 -4.10
C PRO A 88 -11.39 -5.41 -3.91
N SER A 89 -11.73 -4.20 -4.32
CA SER A 89 -10.96 -2.98 -4.07
C SER A 89 -11.09 -2.53 -2.60
N ARG A 90 -10.23 -1.59 -2.18
CA ARG A 90 -10.31 -0.97 -0.85
C ARG A 90 -11.68 -0.36 -0.56
N SER A 91 -12.25 0.36 -1.52
CA SER A 91 -13.57 1.01 -1.36
C SER A 91 -14.69 -0.02 -1.20
N GLU A 92 -14.61 -1.12 -1.94
CA GLU A 92 -15.57 -2.24 -1.88
C GLU A 92 -15.47 -3.02 -0.55
N ILE A 93 -14.26 -3.30 -0.06
CA ILE A 93 -14.08 -3.87 1.28
C ILE A 93 -14.69 -2.96 2.34
N LYS A 94 -14.44 -1.64 2.23
CA LYS A 94 -14.95 -0.66 3.19
C LYS A 94 -16.47 -0.57 3.18
N SER A 95 -17.11 -0.69 2.02
CA SER A 95 -18.58 -0.65 1.93
C SER A 95 -19.25 -1.86 2.57
N VAL A 96 -18.59 -3.02 2.60
CA VAL A 96 -19.14 -4.25 3.22
C VAL A 96 -18.79 -4.35 4.71
N LYS A 97 -17.51 -4.20 5.08
CA LYS A 97 -17.05 -4.47 6.45
C LYS A 97 -17.21 -3.29 7.41
N GLN A 98 -17.37 -2.07 6.90
CA GLN A 98 -17.40 -0.81 7.67
C GLN A 98 -16.16 -0.54 8.54
N ASP A 99 -15.21 -1.48 8.63
CA ASP A 99 -13.92 -1.34 9.29
C ASP A 99 -12.74 -1.45 8.30
N GLY A 100 -11.54 -1.12 8.78
CA GLY A 100 -10.30 -1.20 8.00
C GLY A 100 -9.47 -2.46 8.28
N ALA A 101 -9.98 -3.44 9.03
CA ALA A 101 -9.17 -4.53 9.55
C ALA A 101 -8.64 -5.43 8.43
N LEU A 102 -9.53 -5.87 7.52
CA LEU A 102 -9.17 -6.70 6.37
C LEU A 102 -8.22 -5.94 5.42
N HIS A 103 -8.56 -4.71 5.06
CA HIS A 103 -7.71 -3.85 4.21
C HIS A 103 -6.29 -3.71 4.78
N ASN A 104 -6.18 -3.37 6.07
CA ASN A 104 -4.88 -3.21 6.71
C ASN A 104 -4.07 -4.51 6.72
N LYS A 105 -4.75 -5.66 6.86
CA LYS A 105 -4.10 -6.96 6.84
C LYS A 105 -3.61 -7.34 5.44
N ILE A 106 -4.41 -7.08 4.40
CA ILE A 106 -4.00 -7.24 2.99
C ILE A 106 -2.75 -6.41 2.70
N CYS A 107 -2.74 -5.12 3.04
CA CYS A 107 -1.60 -4.23 2.79
C CYS A 107 -0.32 -4.61 3.55
N LYS A 108 -0.43 -5.21 4.74
CA LYS A 108 0.73 -5.62 5.56
C LYS A 108 1.27 -7.01 5.24
N THR A 109 0.62 -7.74 4.33
CA THR A 109 1.02 -9.08 3.92
C THR A 109 1.42 -9.06 2.45
N LEU A 110 0.62 -9.65 1.55
CA LEU A 110 0.97 -9.78 0.13
C LEU A 110 0.51 -8.57 -0.71
N GLY A 111 -0.21 -7.61 -0.12
CA GLY A 111 -0.89 -6.56 -0.87
C GLY A 111 -2.05 -7.10 -1.72
N TYR A 112 -2.78 -6.21 -2.40
CA TYR A 112 -3.94 -6.64 -3.20
C TYR A 112 -3.56 -7.55 -4.35
N ARG A 113 -2.44 -7.28 -5.03
CA ARG A 113 -1.97 -8.05 -6.17
C ARG A 113 -1.49 -9.43 -5.77
N GLY A 114 -0.63 -9.53 -4.75
CA GLY A 114 -0.16 -10.82 -4.27
C GLY A 114 -1.28 -11.70 -3.68
N TRP A 115 -2.30 -11.10 -3.06
CA TRP A 115 -3.51 -11.84 -2.67
C TRP A 115 -4.36 -12.27 -3.87
N ALA A 116 -4.54 -11.41 -4.87
CA ALA A 116 -5.28 -11.77 -6.07
C ALA A 116 -4.60 -12.92 -6.83
N GLU A 117 -3.29 -12.85 -7.02
CA GLU A 117 -2.47 -13.91 -7.63
C GLU A 117 -2.57 -15.21 -6.83
N LYS A 118 -2.35 -15.16 -5.51
CA LYS A 118 -2.45 -16.34 -4.63
C LYS A 118 -3.82 -17.03 -4.71
N LEU A 119 -4.88 -16.26 -4.90
CA LEU A 119 -6.26 -16.75 -4.95
C LEU A 119 -6.77 -17.01 -6.38
N GLY A 120 -5.95 -16.76 -7.41
CA GLY A 120 -6.38 -16.88 -8.81
C GLY A 120 -7.49 -15.89 -9.20
N LEU A 121 -7.51 -14.71 -8.59
CA LEU A 121 -8.53 -13.69 -8.82
C LEU A 121 -8.01 -12.58 -9.74
N GLU A 122 -8.89 -12.06 -10.59
CA GLU A 122 -8.58 -10.85 -11.36
C GLU A 122 -8.57 -9.61 -10.47
N ILE A 123 -7.81 -8.59 -10.88
CA ILE A 123 -7.83 -7.27 -10.23
C ILE A 123 -8.61 -6.31 -11.10
N LYS A 124 -9.51 -5.55 -10.46
CA LYS A 124 -10.24 -4.45 -11.08
C LYS A 124 -9.28 -3.51 -11.82
N ASP A 125 -9.56 -3.24 -13.08
CA ASP A 125 -8.80 -2.27 -13.85
C ASP A 125 -8.85 -0.89 -13.17
N SER A 126 -7.67 -0.32 -12.99
CA SER A 126 -7.44 0.97 -12.35
C SER A 126 -6.17 1.59 -12.90
N GLU A 127 -6.06 2.91 -12.79
CA GLU A 127 -4.83 3.63 -13.14
C GLU A 127 -3.60 3.08 -12.39
N THR A 128 -3.79 2.63 -11.15
CA THR A 128 -2.73 2.00 -10.36
C THR A 128 -2.25 0.69 -10.97
N LYS A 129 -3.16 -0.16 -11.45
CA LYS A 129 -2.80 -1.40 -12.15
C LYS A 129 -2.02 -1.07 -13.44
N LEU A 130 -2.52 -0.10 -14.21
CA LEU A 130 -1.86 0.35 -15.44
C LEU A 130 -0.44 0.88 -15.20
N GLY A 131 -0.24 1.64 -14.11
CA GLY A 131 1.08 2.14 -13.72
C GLY A 131 2.04 1.00 -13.36
N GLN A 132 1.58 0.03 -12.57
CA GLN A 132 2.40 -1.13 -12.20
C GLN A 132 2.75 -2.02 -13.40
N ASP A 133 1.80 -2.24 -14.30
CA ASP A 133 2.03 -3.05 -15.51
C ASP A 133 3.04 -2.34 -16.42
N ALA A 134 2.96 -1.01 -16.52
CA ALA A 134 3.95 -0.21 -17.20
C ALA A 134 5.34 -0.28 -16.55
N GLU A 135 5.43 -0.24 -15.21
CA GLU A 135 6.70 -0.43 -14.51
C GLU A 135 7.32 -1.81 -14.80
N GLU A 136 6.51 -2.87 -14.89
CA GLU A 136 7.00 -4.22 -15.25
C GLU A 136 7.54 -4.24 -16.69
N ILE A 137 6.79 -3.68 -17.64
CA ILE A 137 7.24 -3.52 -19.03
C ILE A 137 8.55 -2.72 -19.11
N ALA A 138 8.70 -1.66 -18.32
CA ALA A 138 9.94 -0.90 -18.25
C ALA A 138 11.13 -1.75 -17.79
N ILE A 139 10.95 -2.54 -16.73
CA ILE A 139 12.00 -3.42 -16.20
C ILE A 139 12.43 -4.42 -17.28
N ASP A 140 11.48 -5.11 -17.92
CA ASP A 140 11.77 -6.10 -18.97
C ASP A 140 12.49 -5.47 -20.17
N LEU A 141 12.03 -4.30 -20.63
CA LEU A 141 12.65 -3.59 -21.75
C LEU A 141 14.06 -3.08 -21.42
N LEU A 142 14.31 -2.63 -20.20
CA LEU A 142 15.62 -2.18 -19.76
C LEU A 142 16.59 -3.38 -19.59
N GLN A 143 16.14 -4.44 -18.93
CA GLN A 143 16.95 -5.65 -18.74
C GLN A 143 17.30 -6.33 -20.07
N SER A 144 16.35 -6.41 -21.01
CA SER A 144 16.61 -6.94 -22.36
C SER A 144 17.60 -6.09 -23.17
N LYS A 145 17.83 -4.83 -22.76
CA LYS A 145 18.87 -3.95 -23.32
C LYS A 145 20.21 -4.02 -22.58
N GLY A 146 20.32 -4.89 -21.58
CA GLY A 146 21.55 -5.13 -20.82
C GLY A 146 21.74 -4.21 -19.62
N PHE A 147 20.70 -3.50 -19.18
CA PHE A 147 20.76 -2.68 -17.98
C PHE A 147 20.47 -3.50 -16.71
N SER A 148 21.15 -3.18 -15.61
CA SER A 148 20.72 -3.60 -14.27
C SER A 148 19.60 -2.68 -13.80
N VAL A 149 18.52 -3.24 -13.22
CA VAL A 149 17.34 -2.46 -12.83
C VAL A 149 16.87 -2.88 -11.45
N GLU A 150 16.76 -1.91 -10.54
CA GLU A 150 16.14 -2.06 -9.23
C GLU A 150 14.80 -1.30 -9.20
N ARG A 151 13.73 -1.97 -8.79
CA ARG A 151 12.43 -1.34 -8.53
C ARG A 151 12.43 -0.67 -7.16
N MET A 152 12.11 0.61 -7.12
CA MET A 152 12.02 1.37 -5.87
C MET A 152 10.68 1.14 -5.17
N THR A 153 10.67 1.32 -3.85
CA THR A 153 9.41 1.34 -3.10
C THR A 153 8.62 2.61 -3.38
N ALA A 154 7.30 2.57 -3.23
CA ALA A 154 6.40 3.72 -3.44
C ALA A 154 6.67 4.97 -2.57
N LYS A 155 7.65 4.91 -1.65
CA LYS A 155 8.11 6.07 -0.86
C LYS A 155 9.18 6.89 -1.58
N HIS A 156 9.88 6.30 -2.55
CA HIS A 156 10.88 7.01 -3.33
C HIS A 156 10.21 7.92 -4.36
N PRO A 157 10.88 9.00 -4.78
CA PRO A 157 10.29 10.00 -5.66
C PRO A 157 10.45 9.66 -7.16
N PHE A 158 10.83 8.41 -7.47
CA PHE A 158 11.02 7.83 -8.80
C PHE A 158 10.81 6.30 -8.68
N ASP A 159 10.56 5.63 -9.80
CA ASP A 159 10.08 4.25 -9.82
C ASP A 159 11.21 3.23 -9.93
N LEU A 160 12.25 3.52 -10.74
CA LEU A 160 13.34 2.60 -11.02
C LEU A 160 14.72 3.25 -10.83
N LEU A 161 15.68 2.47 -10.33
CA LEU A 161 17.10 2.81 -10.34
C LEU A 161 17.82 1.91 -11.35
N VAL A 162 18.46 2.51 -12.35
CA VAL A 162 19.11 1.80 -13.45
C VAL A 162 20.63 1.92 -13.33
N ASN A 163 21.32 0.79 -13.41
CA ASN A 163 22.77 0.66 -13.21
C ASN A 163 23.25 1.33 -11.91
N ASP A 164 22.45 1.27 -10.85
CA ASP A 164 22.69 1.90 -9.54
C ASP A 164 22.90 3.43 -9.56
N ASN A 165 22.72 4.09 -10.71
CA ASN A 165 23.07 5.49 -10.94
C ASN A 165 21.91 6.35 -11.47
N VAL A 166 21.17 5.84 -12.45
CA VAL A 166 20.20 6.64 -13.22
C VAL A 166 18.80 6.46 -12.64
N ARG A 167 18.21 7.56 -12.16
CA ARG A 167 16.86 7.55 -11.58
C ARG A 167 15.82 7.72 -12.67
N VAL A 168 14.93 6.75 -12.83
CA VAL A 168 13.90 6.71 -13.86
C VAL A 168 12.51 6.75 -13.23
N ASP A 169 11.66 7.63 -13.74
CA ASP A 169 10.24 7.70 -13.38
C ASP A 169 9.41 7.25 -14.58
N VAL A 170 8.58 6.24 -14.39
CA VAL A 170 7.78 5.59 -15.42
C VAL A 170 6.40 6.25 -15.43
N LYS A 171 5.88 6.51 -16.63
CA LYS A 171 4.51 6.97 -16.82
C LYS A 171 3.89 6.23 -17.99
N SER A 172 2.62 5.90 -17.87
CA SER A 172 1.82 5.31 -18.93
C SER A 172 0.49 6.03 -19.07
N GLY A 173 -0.11 5.91 -20.25
CA GLY A 173 -1.38 6.54 -20.57
C GLY A 173 -1.95 5.93 -21.83
N ARG A 174 -3.25 5.67 -21.82
CA ARG A 174 -4.00 5.19 -22.99
C ARG A 174 -4.36 6.34 -23.91
N ALA A 175 -4.43 6.05 -25.19
CA ALA A 175 -4.96 6.98 -26.17
C ALA A 175 -6.43 7.30 -25.87
N TYR A 176 -6.82 8.53 -26.14
CA TYR A 176 -8.21 8.95 -26.12
C TYR A 176 -8.41 10.16 -27.03
N ASP A 177 -9.67 10.42 -27.40
CA ASP A 177 -10.02 11.58 -28.20
C ASP A 177 -10.19 12.83 -27.32
N LEU A 178 -9.38 13.85 -27.60
CA LEU A 178 -9.51 15.18 -27.02
C LEU A 178 -9.85 16.18 -28.12
N ARG A 179 -11.09 16.68 -28.11
CA ARG A 179 -11.59 17.69 -29.07
C ARG A 179 -11.40 17.28 -30.54
N GLY A 180 -11.65 16.01 -30.85
CA GLY A 180 -11.53 15.46 -32.21
C GLY A 180 -10.09 15.14 -32.64
N SER A 181 -9.15 15.08 -31.70
CA SER A 181 -7.78 14.64 -31.95
C SER A 181 -7.37 13.56 -30.96
N ARG A 182 -6.89 12.43 -31.47
CA ARG A 182 -6.33 11.34 -30.67
C ARG A 182 -5.04 11.79 -29.98
N CYS A 183 -4.97 11.61 -28.67
CA CYS A 183 -3.80 11.99 -27.89
C CYS A 183 -3.60 11.10 -26.66
N HIS A 184 -2.43 11.24 -26.05
CA HIS A 184 -2.06 10.64 -24.79
C HIS A 184 -1.74 11.75 -23.78
N THR A 185 -2.20 11.62 -22.54
CA THR A 185 -1.84 12.55 -21.46
C THR A 185 -1.24 11.84 -20.26
N PHE A 186 -0.23 12.46 -19.65
CA PHE A 186 0.52 11.89 -18.54
C PHE A 186 0.69 12.93 -17.43
N GLY A 187 0.39 12.52 -16.20
CA GLY A 187 0.66 13.33 -15.02
C GLY A 187 2.14 13.30 -14.66
N ILE A 188 2.83 14.43 -14.85
CA ILE A 188 4.21 14.62 -14.36
C ILE A 188 4.21 15.15 -12.93
N SER A 189 3.14 15.88 -12.57
CA SER A 189 2.77 16.30 -11.21
C SER A 189 3.74 17.26 -10.50
N LYS A 190 4.98 17.42 -10.97
CA LYS A 190 5.99 18.33 -10.40
C LYS A 190 6.68 19.11 -11.50
N LYS A 191 6.83 20.43 -11.31
CA LYS A 191 7.57 21.29 -12.24
C LYS A 191 9.09 21.05 -12.20
N HIS A 192 9.59 20.61 -11.06
CA HIS A 192 10.98 20.20 -10.85
C HIS A 192 11.02 18.70 -10.63
N ALA A 193 11.66 18.00 -11.56
CA ALA A 193 11.74 16.55 -11.54
C ALA A 193 12.63 16.06 -10.39
N SER A 194 12.25 14.91 -9.84
CA SER A 194 13.03 14.15 -8.84
C SER A 194 13.79 12.96 -9.44
N CYS A 195 13.64 12.76 -10.75
CA CYS A 195 14.32 11.75 -11.55
C CYS A 195 15.25 12.41 -12.57
N ASP A 196 16.09 11.59 -13.20
CA ASP A 196 16.98 12.01 -14.29
C ASP A 196 16.29 11.87 -15.66
N ILE A 197 15.49 10.81 -15.80
CA ILE A 197 14.80 10.45 -17.04
C ILE A 197 13.34 10.08 -16.73
N TYR A 198 12.43 10.55 -17.58
CA TYR A 198 11.07 10.01 -17.68
C TYR A 198 11.02 8.95 -18.76
N LEU A 199 10.46 7.79 -18.45
CA LEU A 199 10.14 6.74 -19.40
C LEU A 199 8.63 6.70 -19.61
N ILE A 200 8.19 7.16 -20.78
CA ILE A 200 6.77 7.35 -21.09
C ILE A 200 6.31 6.26 -22.07
N PHE A 201 5.28 5.51 -21.68
CA PHE A 201 4.60 4.54 -22.53
C PHE A 201 3.23 5.05 -22.98
N ALA A 202 3.14 5.38 -24.26
CA ALA A 202 1.88 5.71 -24.91
C ALA A 202 1.24 4.42 -25.40
N LEU A 203 0.07 4.10 -24.84
CA LEU A 203 -0.66 2.87 -25.10
C LEU A 203 -1.87 3.14 -26.00
N SER A 204 -2.34 2.16 -26.75
CA SER A 204 -3.60 2.24 -27.50
C SER A 204 -4.79 2.34 -26.54
N GLU A 205 -5.99 2.54 -27.09
CA GLU A 205 -7.25 2.51 -26.35
C GLU A 205 -7.44 1.16 -25.62
N GLU A 206 -6.99 0.08 -26.24
CA GLU A 206 -6.99 -1.30 -25.73
C GLU A 206 -5.86 -1.56 -24.73
N GLY A 207 -4.88 -0.65 -24.61
CA GLY A 207 -3.75 -0.77 -23.69
C GLY A 207 -2.50 -1.39 -24.28
N GLU A 208 -2.46 -1.62 -25.59
CA GLU A 208 -1.27 -2.13 -26.29
C GLU A 208 -0.19 -1.06 -26.40
N LEU A 209 1.08 -1.41 -26.25
CA LEU A 209 2.19 -0.45 -26.33
C LEU A 209 2.37 0.06 -27.77
N GLU A 210 2.13 1.35 -28.01
CA GLU A 210 2.31 1.95 -29.34
C GLU A 210 3.63 2.69 -29.50
N ARG A 211 4.01 3.50 -28.50
CA ARG A 211 5.19 4.36 -28.56
C ARG A 211 5.85 4.46 -27.19
N THR A 212 7.17 4.43 -27.21
CA THR A 212 7.99 4.69 -26.02
C THR A 212 8.78 5.98 -26.20
N PHE A 213 8.78 6.83 -25.16
CA PHE A 213 9.60 8.04 -25.13
C PHE A 213 10.54 8.01 -23.94
N VAL A 214 11.81 8.29 -24.20
CA VAL A 214 12.86 8.39 -23.18
C VAL A 214 13.25 9.86 -23.09
N ILE A 215 12.72 10.58 -22.10
CA ILE A 215 12.81 12.05 -22.03
C ILE A 215 13.69 12.45 -20.85
N PRO A 216 14.82 13.15 -21.06
CA PRO A 216 15.60 13.73 -19.97
C PRO A 216 14.74 14.69 -19.15
N SER A 217 14.72 14.52 -17.84
CA SER A 217 13.76 15.19 -16.95
C SER A 217 13.85 16.72 -17.01
N HIS A 218 15.06 17.26 -17.21
CA HIS A 218 15.30 18.70 -17.35
C HIS A 218 14.66 19.32 -18.61
N LYS A 219 14.29 18.50 -19.61
CA LYS A 219 13.57 18.94 -20.82
C LYS A 219 12.05 18.99 -20.61
N LEU A 220 11.53 18.34 -19.57
CA LEU A 220 10.11 18.23 -19.31
C LEU A 220 9.68 19.12 -18.13
N LYS A 221 9.55 20.43 -18.39
CA LYS A 221 9.17 21.45 -17.39
C LYS A 221 7.65 21.70 -17.33
N VAL A 222 6.87 20.64 -17.40
CA VAL A 222 5.39 20.67 -17.39
C VAL A 222 4.84 19.77 -16.28
N VAL A 223 3.64 20.07 -15.79
CA VAL A 223 2.95 19.22 -14.81
C VAL A 223 2.07 18.15 -15.45
N THR A 224 1.68 18.37 -16.72
CA THR A 224 0.95 17.43 -17.56
C THR A 224 1.60 17.42 -18.93
N LEU A 225 2.02 16.24 -19.38
CA LEU A 225 2.54 16.02 -20.73
C LEU A 225 1.39 15.54 -21.61
N SER A 226 1.23 16.15 -22.79
CA SER A 226 0.25 15.76 -23.80
C SER A 226 0.97 15.45 -25.12
N ILE A 227 0.72 14.28 -25.69
CA ILE A 227 1.35 13.81 -26.93
C ILE A 227 0.25 13.44 -27.92
N GLY A 228 0.13 14.21 -29.01
CA GLY A 228 -0.78 13.88 -30.12
C GLY A 228 -0.14 12.90 -31.12
N ALA A 229 -0.75 12.79 -32.30
CA ALA A 229 -0.20 12.01 -33.42
C ALA A 229 1.20 12.50 -33.84
N ASN A 230 1.34 13.82 -34.06
CA ASN A 230 2.60 14.50 -34.29
C ASN A 230 2.93 15.38 -33.08
N SER A 231 4.13 15.26 -32.55
CA SER A 231 4.51 15.97 -31.33
C SER A 231 5.96 16.45 -31.38
N MET A 232 6.23 17.59 -30.74
CA MET A 232 7.60 18.04 -30.49
C MET A 232 8.42 17.03 -29.67
N TYR A 233 7.74 16.14 -28.93
CA TYR A 233 8.37 15.08 -28.15
C TYR A 233 8.77 13.86 -28.98
N ASP A 234 8.40 13.80 -30.28
CA ASP A 234 8.78 12.70 -31.17
C ASP A 234 10.30 12.54 -31.32
N ILE A 235 11.07 13.61 -31.06
CA ILE A 235 12.54 13.58 -31.02
C ILE A 235 13.10 12.64 -29.92
N TYR A 236 12.26 12.25 -28.96
CA TYR A 236 12.59 11.40 -27.82
C TYR A 236 12.09 9.96 -27.98
N LYS A 237 11.50 9.61 -29.12
CA LYS A 237 11.04 8.24 -29.41
C LYS A 237 12.21 7.27 -29.38
N ASP A 238 12.08 6.20 -28.58
CA ASP A 238 13.04 5.11 -28.45
C ASP A 238 14.49 5.55 -28.19
N ARG A 239 14.69 6.72 -27.56
CA ARG A 239 16.01 7.28 -27.22
C ARG A 239 16.64 6.64 -25.99
N TRP A 240 16.70 5.32 -25.98
CA TRP A 240 17.31 4.50 -24.92
C TRP A 240 18.80 4.85 -24.69
N ASP A 241 19.46 5.41 -25.71
CA ASP A 241 20.84 5.92 -25.63
C ASP A 241 21.03 7.02 -24.57
N TYR A 242 19.97 7.73 -24.18
CA TYR A 242 20.06 8.71 -23.11
C TYR A 242 20.33 8.09 -21.75
N ILE A 243 19.81 6.89 -21.48
CA ILE A 243 20.11 6.19 -20.22
C ILE A 243 21.61 5.90 -20.13
N ASN A 244 22.20 5.39 -21.21
CA ASN A 244 23.65 5.18 -21.32
C ASN A 244 24.44 6.48 -21.17
N THR A 245 23.94 7.58 -21.72
CA THR A 245 24.61 8.89 -21.62
C THR A 245 24.67 9.36 -20.17
N TYR A 246 23.56 9.24 -19.44
CA TYR A 246 23.49 9.59 -18.02
C TYR A 246 24.35 8.66 -17.16
N ASP A 247 24.30 7.35 -17.40
CA ASP A 247 25.11 6.38 -16.66
C ASP A 247 26.61 6.64 -16.84
N LYS A 248 27.06 6.85 -18.08
CA LYS A 248 28.46 7.24 -18.37
C LYS A 248 28.86 8.55 -17.71
N PHE A 249 27.96 9.54 -17.69
CA PHE A 249 28.21 10.79 -16.98
C PHE A 249 28.44 10.54 -15.48
N TYR A 250 27.55 9.79 -14.82
CA TYR A 250 27.72 9.47 -13.39
C TYR A 250 29.00 8.69 -13.11
N GLN A 251 29.34 7.71 -13.95
CA GLN A 251 30.60 6.97 -13.85
C GLN A 251 31.84 7.85 -14.04
N SER A 252 31.75 8.94 -14.80
CA SER A 252 32.89 9.83 -15.05
C SER A 252 33.18 10.83 -13.93
N VAL A 253 32.26 10.98 -12.98
CA VAL A 253 32.36 11.92 -11.85
C VAL A 253 32.79 11.21 -10.55
N ILE A 254 32.83 9.87 -10.56
CA ILE A 254 33.37 9.02 -9.50
C ILE A 254 34.84 8.73 -9.79
#